data_AF-A0A656Z3W4-F1
#
_entry.id   AF-A0A656Z3W4-F1
#
_cell.length_a   1.000
_cell.length_b   1.000
_cell.length_c   1.000
_cell.angle_alpha   90.00
_cell.angle_beta   90.00
_cell.angle_gamma   90.00
#
_symmetry.space_group_name_H-M   'P 1'
#
loop_
_entity.id
_entity.type
_entity.pdbx_description
1 polymer ?
#
loop_
_entity_poly.entity_id
_entity_poly.type
_entity_poly.pdbx_seq_one_letter_code
_entity_poly.pdbx_strand_id
1 'polypeptide(L)'
;MAPSLLPVTVDEGAVEINGFQVSHPSDNAIVGTTSGKQASLVISNGGTLENLRGIVGDVAGSEGEVLVTGPNSAWNNIERLIVGNDGVGTLSIEKGAKVTSGPFSAVGWGAGSFGNATITGTGSHWSFDYAMDIGSGGKGTMTIADGGALSGDDLFVGYDTDGQGSLLLKDKGSSIDVNEFYVGFYGKADVKVENGAELKSARIRLATQAGSDGLLEVRGNGTVVTTGPILAGTSGKSDIIVRDGGTLNTNSLRMGILAGSNSAVTISGSNAKLNADEIWFGNGKSTLDFSHNNELYEFAGKLISKHIDGNTWKDGITVGTHELHQSSGKTHLSGDNSLFQGKTYVEGGTLLIGNKLGGDVLVSGGALGGSGAIGTINALSTVTIASGGILAPGNLNGGLTINGDLIFAAGSSYQVNVDPKSNASDHVYVSGKASLNGGSVLHVGASGNYNPFSTYRIRPLEMN
;
A
#
# COMPACT_ATOMS: atom_id res chain seq x y z
N MET A 1 -0.19 32.84 41.99
CA MET A 1 0.72 33.49 41.01
C MET A 1 -0.10 33.93 39.83
N ALA A 2 0.23 35.05 39.19
CA ALA A 2 -0.40 35.42 37.93
C ALA A 2 -0.10 34.34 36.88
N PRO A 3 -1.08 33.91 36.05
CA PRO A 3 -0.90 32.86 35.04
C PRO A 3 0.22 33.12 34.00
N SER A 4 0.72 34.36 33.90
CA SER A 4 1.68 34.82 32.89
C SER A 4 3.17 34.68 33.29
N LEU A 5 3.51 33.88 34.31
CA LEU A 5 4.86 33.79 34.87
C LEU A 5 5.37 32.36 35.08
N LEU A 6 4.75 31.35 34.47
CA LEU A 6 5.24 29.97 34.56
C LEU A 6 6.22 29.71 33.41
N PRO A 7 7.56 29.75 33.62
CA PRO A 7 8.47 29.21 32.62
C PRO A 7 8.14 27.73 32.42
N VAL A 8 7.84 27.32 31.18
CA VAL A 8 7.35 25.96 30.89
C VAL A 8 8.49 24.99 30.60
N THR A 9 9.64 25.24 31.24
CA THR A 9 10.72 24.27 31.32
C THR A 9 10.48 23.40 32.55
N VAL A 10 10.24 22.11 32.34
CA VAL A 10 10.05 21.11 33.38
C VAL A 10 11.27 20.20 33.38
N ASP A 11 12.18 20.43 34.32
CA ASP A 11 13.43 19.66 34.43
C ASP A 11 13.22 18.32 35.15
N GLU A 12 12.36 18.30 36.17
CA GLU A 12 11.93 17.11 36.89
C GLU A 12 10.54 17.33 37.54
N GLY A 13 9.80 16.25 37.77
CA GLY A 13 8.48 16.30 38.42
C GLY A 13 7.34 16.65 37.45
N ALA A 14 6.23 17.14 37.99
CA ALA A 14 5.00 17.36 37.23
C ALA A 14 4.51 18.81 37.30
N VAL A 15 4.12 19.37 36.15
CA VAL A 15 3.46 20.66 36.01
C VAL A 15 2.06 20.46 35.43
N GLU A 16 1.08 21.21 35.93
CA GLU A 16 -0.30 21.15 35.43
C GLU A 16 -0.82 22.54 35.03
N ILE A 17 -1.36 22.63 33.82
CA ILE A 17 -2.13 23.77 33.29
C ILE A 17 -3.60 23.34 33.25
N ASN A 18 -4.36 23.74 34.27
CA ASN A 18 -5.71 23.24 34.52
C ASN A 18 -6.74 24.38 34.44
N GLY A 19 -7.45 24.46 33.31
CA GLY A 19 -8.53 25.43 33.11
C GLY A 19 -8.12 26.89 32.99
N PHE A 20 -6.83 27.18 32.83
CA PHE A 20 -6.32 28.54 32.57
C PHE A 20 -5.39 28.58 31.35
N GLN A 21 -5.22 29.79 30.81
CA GLN A 21 -4.37 30.04 29.64
C GLN A 21 -2.95 30.40 30.07
N VAL A 22 -1.95 29.85 29.39
CA VAL A 22 -0.53 30.20 29.49
C VAL A 22 -0.05 30.55 28.09
N SER A 23 0.60 31.71 27.92
CA SER A 23 1.10 32.18 26.62
C SER A 23 2.52 32.73 26.75
N HIS A 24 3.44 32.10 26.01
CA HIS A 24 4.87 32.38 25.93
C HIS A 24 5.33 32.34 24.46
N PRO A 25 4.76 33.18 23.57
CA PRO A 25 4.91 33.03 22.12
C PRO A 25 6.35 33.26 21.62
N SER A 26 7.24 33.76 22.46
CA SER A 26 8.66 33.97 22.16
C SER A 26 9.60 33.00 22.88
N ASP A 27 9.08 32.16 23.78
CA ASP A 27 9.88 31.21 24.55
C ASP A 27 9.56 29.76 24.15
N ASN A 28 10.49 28.84 24.44
CA ASN A 28 10.25 27.42 24.26
C ASN A 28 9.58 26.83 25.52
N ALA A 29 8.70 25.84 25.32
CA ALA A 29 8.24 24.95 26.39
C ALA A 29 9.01 23.63 26.28
N ILE A 30 9.73 23.23 27.33
CA ILE A 30 10.62 22.07 27.31
C ILE A 30 10.28 21.14 28.47
N VAL A 31 9.96 19.89 28.20
CA VAL A 31 9.64 18.88 29.22
C VAL A 31 10.68 17.77 29.14
N GLY A 32 11.52 17.65 30.17
CA GLY A 32 12.58 16.65 30.24
C GLY A 32 13.90 17.17 29.64
N THR A 33 14.69 17.88 30.45
CA THR A 33 16.00 18.44 30.07
C THR A 33 17.18 17.70 30.72
N THR A 34 16.91 16.95 31.80
CA THR A 34 17.94 16.38 32.67
C THR A 34 18.06 14.87 32.49
N SER A 35 19.27 14.41 32.20
CA SER A 35 19.56 12.99 32.02
C SER A 35 19.28 12.19 33.30
N GLY A 36 18.60 11.04 33.17
CA GLY A 36 18.20 10.18 34.28
C GLY A 36 17.00 10.69 35.08
N LYS A 37 16.29 11.72 34.59
CA LYS A 37 15.11 12.30 35.22
C LYS A 37 13.89 12.20 34.32
N GLN A 38 12.72 12.18 34.97
CA GLN A 38 11.40 12.25 34.34
C GLN A 38 10.75 13.59 34.65
N ALA A 39 10.14 14.18 33.63
CA ALA A 39 9.38 15.41 33.71
C ALA A 39 8.03 15.22 33.01
N SER A 40 6.95 15.77 33.58
CA SER A 40 5.63 15.71 32.99
C SER A 40 4.91 17.05 32.97
N LEU A 41 4.14 17.26 31.90
CA LEU A 41 3.24 18.40 31.74
C LEU A 41 1.84 17.90 31.39
N VAL A 42 0.84 18.37 32.13
CA VAL A 42 -0.57 18.07 31.85
C VAL A 42 -1.32 19.36 31.52
N ILE A 43 -2.00 19.38 30.38
CA ILE A 43 -2.89 20.48 29.96
C ILE A 43 -4.32 19.94 29.94
N SER A 44 -5.18 20.44 30.83
CA SER A 44 -6.48 19.84 31.11
C SER A 44 -7.59 20.87 31.34
N ASN A 45 -8.85 20.38 31.30
CA ASN A 45 -10.06 21.13 31.66
C ASN A 45 -10.21 22.50 30.94
N GLY A 46 -9.83 22.57 29.66
CA GLY A 46 -9.89 23.82 28.88
C GLY A 46 -8.69 24.74 29.08
N GLY A 47 -7.64 24.26 29.77
CA GLY A 47 -6.37 24.95 29.86
C GLY A 47 -5.66 25.01 28.51
N THR A 48 -4.86 26.04 28.29
CA THR A 48 -4.07 26.15 27.05
C THR A 48 -2.64 26.57 27.33
N LEU A 49 -1.76 26.12 26.45
CA LEU A 49 -0.38 26.57 26.38
C LEU A 49 -0.08 27.04 24.96
N GLU A 50 0.42 28.26 24.83
CA GLU A 50 1.03 28.77 23.60
C GLU A 50 2.51 29.04 23.83
N ASN A 51 3.36 28.60 22.90
CA ASN A 51 4.80 28.85 22.94
C ASN A 51 5.42 28.93 21.54
N LEU A 52 6.68 29.37 21.46
CA LEU A 52 7.44 29.37 20.21
C LEU A 52 7.73 27.94 19.73
N ARG A 53 8.36 27.11 20.58
CA ARG A 53 8.68 25.70 20.29
C ARG A 53 8.40 24.79 21.46
N GLY A 54 7.76 23.65 21.20
CA GLY A 54 7.55 22.59 22.17
C GLY A 54 8.61 21.52 22.00
N ILE A 55 9.24 21.10 23.10
CA ILE A 55 10.23 20.03 23.12
C ILE A 55 9.89 19.08 24.27
N VAL A 56 9.81 17.78 23.98
CA VAL A 56 9.54 16.73 24.97
C VAL A 56 10.68 15.71 24.89
N GLY A 57 11.44 15.50 25.97
CA GLY A 57 12.65 14.68 25.98
C GLY A 57 13.78 15.32 25.18
N ASP A 58 14.34 16.42 25.71
CA ASP A 58 15.29 17.27 24.99
C ASP A 58 16.68 16.63 24.84
N VAL A 59 17.21 16.05 25.93
CA VAL A 59 18.61 15.60 26.01
C VAL A 59 18.71 14.08 26.16
N ALA A 60 19.80 13.49 25.67
CA ALA A 60 20.07 12.06 25.82
C ALA A 60 19.90 11.55 27.28
N GLY A 61 19.08 10.51 27.44
CA GLY A 61 18.74 9.90 28.73
C GLY A 61 17.74 10.69 29.58
N SER A 62 17.21 11.83 29.11
CA SER A 62 16.06 12.50 29.73
C SER A 62 14.75 11.89 29.23
N GLU A 63 13.73 11.91 30.08
CA GLU A 63 12.38 11.43 29.78
C GLU A 63 11.36 12.57 29.99
N GLY A 64 10.67 12.95 28.93
CA GLY A 64 9.59 13.95 28.96
C GLY A 64 8.25 13.33 28.60
N GLU A 65 7.19 13.73 29.31
CA GLU A 65 5.82 13.30 29.06
C GLU A 65 4.86 14.48 29.00
N VAL A 66 4.06 14.58 27.95
CA VAL A 66 3.00 15.60 27.85
C VAL A 66 1.65 14.93 27.59
N LEU A 67 0.67 15.29 28.41
CA LEU A 67 -0.74 14.93 28.21
C LEU A 67 -1.57 16.18 27.96
N VAL A 68 -2.19 16.27 26.79
CA VAL A 68 -3.20 17.29 26.48
C VAL A 68 -4.56 16.59 26.45
N THR A 69 -5.45 16.91 27.39
CA THR A 69 -6.67 16.12 27.58
C THR A 69 -7.91 16.95 27.88
N GLY A 70 -9.04 16.51 27.36
CA GLY A 70 -10.35 17.07 27.61
C GLY A 70 -10.76 18.17 26.63
N PRO A 71 -12.07 18.47 26.54
CA PRO A 71 -12.58 19.45 25.58
C PRO A 71 -11.97 20.84 25.79
N ASN A 72 -11.65 21.51 24.67
CA ASN A 72 -11.06 22.85 24.63
C ASN A 72 -9.65 22.98 25.23
N SER A 73 -9.05 21.91 25.73
CA SER A 73 -7.64 21.91 26.13
C SER A 73 -6.76 21.98 24.88
N ALA A 74 -5.75 22.85 24.87
CA ALA A 74 -4.91 23.03 23.69
C ALA A 74 -3.42 23.27 23.97
N TRP A 75 -2.57 22.78 23.08
CA TRP A 75 -1.14 23.12 23.04
C TRP A 75 -0.76 23.66 21.67
N ASN A 76 -0.40 24.94 21.60
CA ASN A 76 -0.12 25.67 20.38
C ASN A 76 1.37 26.01 20.28
N ASN A 77 2.04 25.46 19.28
CA ASN A 77 3.47 25.63 19.05
C ASN A 77 3.68 26.42 17.76
N ILE A 78 4.11 27.68 17.87
CA ILE A 78 4.15 28.61 16.72
C ILE A 78 5.12 28.15 15.62
N GLU A 79 6.26 27.57 16.00
CA GLU A 79 7.25 27.10 15.03
C GLU A 79 7.33 25.58 14.96
N ARG A 80 7.67 24.94 16.07
CA ARG A 80 8.00 23.51 16.08
C ARG A 80 7.47 22.78 17.29
N LEU A 81 7.14 21.52 17.10
CA LEU A 81 6.92 20.56 18.19
C LEU A 81 7.79 19.32 17.95
N ILE A 82 8.70 19.03 18.88
CA ILE A 82 9.59 17.87 18.84
C ILE A 82 9.29 16.97 20.03
N VAL A 83 8.92 15.72 19.75
CA VAL A 83 8.68 14.67 20.74
C VAL A 83 9.79 13.64 20.62
N GLY A 84 10.69 13.58 21.60
CA GLY A 84 11.95 12.86 21.54
C GLY A 84 12.95 13.62 20.67
N ASN A 85 13.59 14.66 21.23
CA ASN A 85 14.63 15.42 20.53
C ASN A 85 15.93 14.61 20.48
N ASP A 86 16.69 14.53 21.58
CA ASP A 86 17.78 13.56 21.76
C ASP A 86 17.46 12.53 22.87
N GLY A 87 16.41 12.76 23.64
CA GLY A 87 15.95 11.90 24.73
C GLY A 87 14.76 11.01 24.36
N VAL A 88 13.99 10.65 25.39
CA VAL A 88 12.70 9.97 25.24
C VAL A 88 11.57 10.97 25.45
N GLY A 89 10.72 11.16 24.45
CA GLY A 89 9.55 12.02 24.56
C GLY A 89 8.26 11.26 24.32
N THR A 90 7.24 11.52 25.15
CA THR A 90 5.89 10.99 24.98
C THR A 90 4.87 12.12 24.91
N LEU A 91 3.99 12.10 23.91
CA LEU A 91 2.86 13.02 23.78
C LEU A 91 1.54 12.25 23.62
N SER A 92 0.58 12.52 24.49
CA SER A 92 -0.79 12.01 24.40
C SER A 92 -1.79 13.15 24.20
N ILE A 93 -2.62 13.04 23.17
CA ILE A 93 -3.70 13.98 22.84
C ILE A 93 -5.02 13.23 22.95
N GLU A 94 -5.81 13.59 23.96
CA GLU A 94 -6.94 12.75 24.39
C GLU A 94 -8.25 13.52 24.59
N LYS A 95 -9.37 12.81 24.47
CA LYS A 95 -10.70 13.24 24.93
C LYS A 95 -11.12 14.62 24.40
N GLY A 96 -10.84 14.91 23.13
CA GLY A 96 -11.27 16.14 22.47
C GLY A 96 -10.29 17.31 22.56
N ALA A 97 -9.05 17.06 22.97
CA ALA A 97 -7.99 18.05 23.05
C ALA A 97 -7.36 18.36 21.67
N LYS A 98 -6.68 19.50 21.56
CA LYS A 98 -6.08 19.95 20.30
C LYS A 98 -4.59 20.27 20.46
N VAL A 99 -3.79 19.89 19.48
CA VAL A 99 -2.40 20.35 19.38
C VAL A 99 -2.19 20.97 18.01
N THR A 100 -1.54 22.13 17.99
CA THR A 100 -1.07 22.76 16.76
C THR A 100 0.43 22.92 16.79
N SER A 101 1.06 22.75 15.63
CA SER A 101 2.47 23.04 15.45
C SER A 101 2.70 23.73 14.10
N GLY A 102 3.64 24.67 14.11
CA GLY A 102 4.02 25.44 12.93
C GLY A 102 4.69 24.61 11.83
N PRO A 103 5.57 25.21 11.01
CA PRO A 103 6.02 24.61 9.75
C PRO A 103 6.83 23.31 9.90
N PHE A 104 7.28 22.94 11.10
CA PHE A 104 8.06 21.72 11.26
C PHE A 104 7.78 21.00 12.58
N SER A 105 7.50 19.70 12.53
CA SER A 105 7.30 18.86 13.71
C SER A 105 8.06 17.54 13.59
N ALA A 106 8.43 16.94 14.72
CA ALA A 106 9.10 15.65 14.72
C ALA A 106 8.67 14.77 15.90
N VAL A 107 8.61 13.47 15.65
CA VAL A 107 8.49 12.41 16.66
C VAL A 107 9.69 11.48 16.48
N GLY A 108 10.68 11.55 17.37
CA GLY A 108 11.95 10.85 17.26
C GLY A 108 12.90 11.56 16.29
N TRP A 109 13.45 12.69 16.71
CA TRP A 109 14.25 13.59 15.87
C TRP A 109 15.71 13.17 15.76
N GLY A 110 16.46 13.20 16.86
CA GLY A 110 17.91 12.99 16.90
C GLY A 110 18.31 11.51 16.88
N ALA A 111 19.56 11.23 16.49
CA ALA A 111 20.08 9.87 16.45
C ALA A 111 20.05 9.22 17.85
N GLY A 112 19.44 8.03 17.96
CA GLY A 112 19.27 7.32 19.23
C GLY A 112 18.14 7.83 20.12
N SER A 113 17.42 8.89 19.71
CA SER A 113 16.22 9.38 20.41
C SER A 113 15.01 8.45 20.20
N PHE A 114 14.03 8.57 21.08
CA PHE A 114 12.76 7.86 21.00
C PHE A 114 11.60 8.84 21.19
N GLY A 115 10.80 9.04 20.15
CA GLY A 115 9.55 9.79 20.23
C GLY A 115 8.35 8.87 20.15
N ASN A 116 7.36 9.08 21.01
CA ASN A 116 6.08 8.38 20.96
C ASN A 116 4.91 9.37 21.05
N ALA A 117 4.01 9.34 20.07
CA ALA A 117 2.82 10.18 20.04
C ALA A 117 1.54 9.34 19.93
N THR A 118 0.51 9.69 20.69
CA THR A 118 -0.82 9.07 20.61
C THR A 118 -1.90 10.13 20.47
N ILE A 119 -2.78 9.96 19.48
CA ILE A 119 -3.98 10.78 19.28
C ILE A 119 -5.19 9.86 19.41
N THR A 120 -5.93 9.98 20.51
CA THR A 120 -7.07 9.08 20.78
C THR A 120 -8.30 9.81 21.31
N GLY A 121 -9.47 9.28 20.97
CA GLY A 121 -10.76 9.81 21.37
C GLY A 121 -11.30 10.82 20.36
N THR A 122 -12.62 10.79 20.20
CA THR A 122 -13.34 11.65 19.26
C THR A 122 -13.04 13.13 19.52
N GLY A 123 -12.65 13.83 18.46
CA GLY A 123 -12.33 15.27 18.50
C GLY A 123 -10.91 15.60 18.93
N SER A 124 -10.12 14.60 19.36
CA SER A 124 -8.68 14.79 19.59
C SER A 124 -7.95 14.97 18.27
N HIS A 125 -7.14 16.02 18.15
CA HIS A 125 -6.56 16.40 16.86
C HIS A 125 -5.18 17.03 17.01
N TRP A 126 -4.23 16.57 16.20
CA TRP A 126 -2.99 17.30 15.91
C TRP A 126 -3.04 17.87 14.50
N SER A 127 -2.93 19.20 14.37
CA SER A 127 -2.73 19.88 13.08
C SER A 127 -1.31 20.44 12.98
N PHE A 128 -0.63 20.24 11.86
CA PHE A 128 0.68 20.84 11.58
C PHE A 128 0.67 21.60 10.24
N ASP A 129 1.48 22.64 10.10
CA ASP A 129 1.34 23.58 8.97
C ASP A 129 2.07 23.15 7.68
N TYR A 130 3.27 22.56 7.79
CA TYR A 130 4.07 22.18 6.62
C TYR A 130 4.60 20.75 6.73
N ALA A 131 5.68 20.49 7.46
CA ALA A 131 6.26 19.13 7.52
C ALA A 131 6.15 18.50 8.93
N MET A 132 5.86 17.21 8.97
CA MET A 132 5.99 16.37 10.16
C MET A 132 6.79 15.11 9.87
N ASP A 133 7.81 14.85 10.69
CA ASP A 133 8.64 13.65 10.60
C ASP A 133 8.33 12.68 11.74
N ILE A 134 8.07 11.42 11.42
CA ILE A 134 7.96 10.31 12.37
C ILE A 134 9.15 9.40 12.15
N GLY A 135 10.12 9.45 13.06
CA GLY A 135 11.42 8.82 12.93
C GLY A 135 12.29 9.56 11.93
N SER A 136 12.85 10.70 12.32
CA SER A 136 13.80 11.48 11.51
C SER A 136 15.17 10.80 11.49
N GLY A 137 16.06 11.10 12.44
CA GLY A 137 17.30 10.35 12.70
C GLY A 137 17.17 9.33 13.83
N GLY A 138 16.10 9.42 14.63
CA GLY A 138 15.79 8.52 15.74
C GLY A 138 14.68 7.51 15.43
N LYS A 139 14.07 6.97 16.49
CA LYS A 139 12.87 6.14 16.39
C LYS A 139 11.64 6.96 16.75
N GLY A 140 10.67 7.02 15.82
CA GLY A 140 9.39 7.68 16.02
C GLY A 140 8.24 6.71 15.91
N THR A 141 7.33 6.74 16.87
CA THR A 141 6.08 5.97 16.83
C THR A 141 4.89 6.89 16.98
N MET A 142 3.88 6.72 16.12
CA MET A 142 2.60 7.43 16.25
C MET A 142 1.43 6.47 16.17
N THR A 143 0.48 6.60 17.09
CA THR A 143 -0.81 5.90 17.05
C THR A 143 -1.96 6.90 16.96
N ILE A 144 -2.87 6.70 16.02
CA ILE A 144 -4.10 7.47 15.87
C ILE A 144 -5.26 6.48 15.97
N ALA A 145 -6.10 6.63 16.99
CA ALA A 145 -7.11 5.64 17.36
C ALA A 145 -8.41 6.28 17.88
N ASP A 146 -9.47 5.47 18.00
CA ASP A 146 -10.72 5.81 18.67
C ASP A 146 -11.34 7.18 18.27
N GLY A 147 -11.22 7.56 17.00
CA GLY A 147 -11.75 8.83 16.49
C GLY A 147 -10.81 10.03 16.57
N GLY A 148 -9.52 9.79 16.84
CA GLY A 148 -8.47 10.82 16.75
C GLY A 148 -8.13 11.20 15.31
N ALA A 149 -7.58 12.40 15.13
CA ALA A 149 -7.24 12.92 13.80
C ALA A 149 -5.82 13.51 13.74
N LEU A 150 -5.19 13.41 12.57
CA LEU A 150 -3.97 14.13 12.19
C LEU A 150 -4.20 14.84 10.86
N SER A 151 -3.80 16.10 10.75
CA SER A 151 -3.83 16.81 9.47
C SER A 151 -2.64 17.74 9.27
N GLY A 152 -2.24 17.93 8.01
CA GLY A 152 -1.19 18.88 7.63
C GLY A 152 -0.85 18.81 6.15
N ASP A 153 0.34 19.28 5.75
CA ASP A 153 0.78 19.26 4.35
C ASP A 153 1.61 17.99 4.06
N ASP A 154 2.87 17.94 4.49
CA ASP A 154 3.79 16.84 4.21
C ASP A 154 4.03 15.98 5.46
N LEU A 155 3.68 14.70 5.39
CA LEU A 155 3.96 13.71 6.44
C LEU A 155 5.06 12.76 5.98
N PHE A 156 6.15 12.68 6.74
CA PHE A 156 7.25 11.75 6.53
C PHE A 156 7.27 10.70 7.64
N VAL A 157 7.39 9.43 7.25
CA VAL A 157 7.66 8.32 8.17
C VAL A 157 8.97 7.69 7.73
N GLY A 158 9.97 7.64 8.61
CA GLY A 158 11.33 7.22 8.28
C GLY A 158 12.04 8.20 7.34
N TYR A 159 12.39 9.39 7.84
CA TYR A 159 12.93 10.48 7.01
C TYR A 159 14.41 10.30 6.65
N ASP A 160 15.33 10.27 7.63
CA ASP A 160 16.78 10.13 7.39
C ASP A 160 17.21 8.66 7.23
N THR A 161 18.44 8.41 6.74
CA THR A 161 18.96 7.08 6.42
C THR A 161 18.85 6.05 7.56
N ASP A 162 19.07 6.47 8.81
CA ASP A 162 18.97 5.62 10.00
C ASP A 162 17.61 5.75 10.72
N GLY A 163 16.76 6.66 10.24
CA GLY A 163 15.44 6.96 10.75
C GLY A 163 14.51 5.76 10.69
N GLN A 164 13.81 5.51 11.80
CA GLN A 164 12.82 4.43 11.91
C GLN A 164 11.49 5.01 12.34
N GLY A 165 10.57 5.11 11.38
CA GLY A 165 9.21 5.57 11.62
C GLY A 165 8.21 4.42 11.69
N SER A 166 7.29 4.47 12.66
CA SER A 166 6.13 3.60 12.68
C SER A 166 4.86 4.40 12.93
N LEU A 167 3.83 4.14 12.12
CA LEU A 167 2.53 4.82 12.21
C LEU A 167 1.41 3.79 12.18
N LEU A 168 0.58 3.80 13.21
CA LEU A 168 -0.64 2.98 13.30
C LEU A 168 -1.86 3.89 13.31
N LEU A 169 -2.64 3.84 12.23
CA LEU A 169 -3.94 4.48 12.12
C LEU A 169 -5.02 3.40 12.25
N LYS A 170 -5.84 3.43 13.29
CA LYS A 170 -6.83 2.37 13.54
C LYS A 170 -8.16 2.88 14.06
N ASP A 171 -9.16 2.02 13.94
CA ASP A 171 -10.51 2.19 14.44
C ASP A 171 -11.36 3.19 13.64
N LYS A 172 -12.65 2.91 13.57
CA LYS A 172 -13.62 3.72 12.84
C LYS A 172 -13.66 5.16 13.37
N GLY A 173 -13.59 6.10 12.44
CA GLY A 173 -13.63 7.54 12.72
C GLY A 173 -12.25 8.16 12.95
N SER A 174 -11.20 7.35 13.14
CA SER A 174 -9.83 7.85 13.15
C SER A 174 -9.41 8.24 11.74
N SER A 175 -8.67 9.35 11.61
CA SER A 175 -8.33 9.88 10.28
C SER A 175 -6.95 10.51 10.18
N ILE A 176 -6.40 10.42 8.97
CA ILE A 176 -5.27 11.23 8.49
C ILE A 176 -5.73 11.96 7.23
N ASP A 177 -5.47 13.27 7.16
CA ASP A 177 -5.68 14.08 5.95
C ASP A 177 -4.45 14.96 5.71
N VAL A 178 -3.65 14.60 4.71
CA VAL A 178 -2.38 15.27 4.38
C VAL A 178 -2.29 15.52 2.87
N ASN A 179 -1.36 16.35 2.41
CA ASN A 179 -1.13 16.54 0.99
C ASN A 179 -0.17 15.45 0.45
N GLU A 180 1.07 15.45 0.90
CA GLU A 180 2.09 14.46 0.51
C GLU A 180 2.38 13.52 1.66
N PHE A 181 2.37 12.22 1.39
CA PHE A 181 2.68 11.21 2.40
C PHE A 181 3.87 10.34 1.97
N TYR A 182 4.96 10.43 2.70
CA TYR A 182 6.20 9.70 2.45
C TYR A 182 6.36 8.55 3.45
N VAL A 183 6.50 7.34 2.92
CA VAL A 183 6.67 6.09 3.68
C VAL A 183 8.05 5.53 3.33
N GLY A 184 9.04 5.89 4.15
CA GLY A 184 10.45 5.63 3.88
C GLY A 184 10.97 6.64 2.85
N PHE A 185 11.56 7.73 3.32
CA PHE A 185 12.20 8.71 2.44
C PHE A 185 13.65 8.31 2.15
N TYR A 186 14.56 8.48 3.12
CA TYR A 186 15.86 7.79 3.17
C TYR A 186 15.84 6.58 4.11
N GLY A 187 15.00 6.61 5.14
CA GLY A 187 14.97 5.62 6.22
C GLY A 187 13.99 4.47 6.01
N LYS A 188 13.57 3.88 7.14
CA LYS A 188 12.64 2.76 7.20
C LYS A 188 11.30 3.18 7.79
N ALA A 189 10.22 2.74 7.16
CA ALA A 189 8.86 3.04 7.58
C ALA A 189 7.95 1.81 7.63
N ASP A 190 7.20 1.69 8.72
CA ASP A 190 6.09 0.74 8.89
C ASP A 190 4.80 1.53 9.14
N VAL A 191 3.91 1.59 8.14
CA VAL A 191 2.61 2.26 8.23
C VAL A 191 1.50 1.22 8.15
N LYS A 192 0.57 1.24 9.11
CA LYS A 192 -0.60 0.37 9.14
C LYS A 192 -1.88 1.18 9.29
N VAL A 193 -2.85 0.92 8.41
CA VAL A 193 -4.20 1.49 8.43
C VAL A 193 -5.19 0.36 8.62
N GLU A 194 -5.97 0.40 9.71
CA GLU A 194 -6.71 -0.77 10.20
C GLU A 194 -8.10 -0.48 10.76
N ASN A 195 -8.94 -1.51 10.83
CA ASN A 195 -10.18 -1.55 11.62
C ASN A 195 -11.17 -0.40 11.39
N GLY A 196 -11.34 0.05 10.15
CA GLY A 196 -12.33 1.07 9.80
C GLY A 196 -11.80 2.51 9.75
N ALA A 197 -10.50 2.71 9.92
CA ALA A 197 -9.89 4.03 9.82
C ALA A 197 -9.77 4.53 8.38
N GLU A 198 -9.59 5.86 8.22
CA GLU A 198 -9.52 6.52 6.91
C GLU A 198 -8.24 7.34 6.74
N LEU A 199 -7.48 7.10 5.66
CA LEU A 199 -6.33 7.92 5.27
C LEU A 199 -6.63 8.61 3.93
N LYS A 200 -6.44 9.92 3.89
CA LYS A 200 -6.50 10.75 2.68
C LYS A 200 -5.17 11.41 2.40
N SER A 201 -4.76 11.37 1.13
CA SER A 201 -3.65 12.20 0.64
C SER A 201 -3.82 12.65 -0.80
N ALA A 202 -3.13 13.71 -1.22
CA ALA A 202 -3.02 14.03 -2.64
C ALA A 202 -2.06 13.06 -3.36
N ARG A 203 -1.04 12.55 -2.66
CA ARG A 203 -0.07 11.59 -3.20
C ARG A 203 0.61 10.79 -2.08
N ILE A 204 0.94 9.54 -2.37
CA ILE A 204 1.81 8.72 -1.52
C ILE A 204 3.11 8.40 -2.27
N ARG A 205 4.26 8.50 -1.59
CA ARG A 205 5.55 8.00 -2.05
C ARG A 205 6.10 6.98 -1.06
N LEU A 206 6.54 5.83 -1.57
CA LEU A 206 7.19 4.80 -0.77
C LEU A 206 8.62 4.57 -1.24
N ALA A 207 9.53 4.46 -0.28
CA ALA A 207 10.93 4.16 -0.48
C ALA A 207 11.57 5.06 -1.55
N THR A 208 11.61 6.35 -1.24
CA THR A 208 11.91 7.40 -2.22
C THR A 208 13.37 7.35 -2.67
N GLN A 209 14.29 7.15 -1.71
CA GLN A 209 15.73 7.21 -1.93
C GLN A 209 16.36 5.81 -1.90
N ALA A 210 17.57 5.67 -2.44
CA ALA A 210 18.28 4.39 -2.45
C ALA A 210 18.57 3.92 -1.01
N GLY A 211 18.35 2.64 -0.73
CA GLY A 211 18.53 2.05 0.60
C GLY A 211 17.36 2.21 1.57
N SER A 212 16.34 3.01 1.21
CA SER A 212 15.12 3.16 2.01
C SER A 212 14.19 1.95 1.89
N ASP A 213 13.42 1.69 2.95
CA ASP A 213 12.39 0.64 3.03
C ASP A 213 11.04 1.26 3.43
N GLY A 214 9.98 1.02 2.67
CA GLY A 214 8.63 1.55 2.96
C GLY A 214 7.55 0.49 2.92
N LEU A 215 6.85 0.27 4.04
CA LEU A 215 5.70 -0.64 4.14
C LEU A 215 4.40 0.14 4.33
N LEU A 216 3.40 -0.11 3.48
CA LEU A 216 2.01 0.33 3.66
C LEU A 216 1.04 -0.86 3.79
N GLU A 217 0.61 -1.03 5.03
CA GLU A 217 -0.48 -1.80 5.59
C GLU A 217 -1.91 -1.28 5.36
N VAL A 218 -2.80 -1.93 4.58
CA VAL A 218 -4.25 -1.61 4.58
C VAL A 218 -5.08 -2.85 4.87
N ARG A 219 -5.73 -2.89 6.05
CA ARG A 219 -6.50 -4.08 6.46
C ARG A 219 -7.76 -3.82 7.26
N GLY A 220 -8.67 -4.78 7.24
CA GLY A 220 -9.90 -4.74 8.03
C GLY A 220 -11.07 -4.08 7.28
N ASN A 221 -12.27 -4.58 7.56
CA ASN A 221 -13.49 -4.11 6.93
C ASN A 221 -13.75 -2.62 7.21
N GLY A 222 -14.07 -1.86 6.16
CA GLY A 222 -14.34 -0.42 6.24
C GLY A 222 -13.09 0.45 6.33
N THR A 223 -11.89 -0.13 6.37
CA THR A 223 -10.63 0.61 6.30
C THR A 223 -10.41 1.10 4.88
N VAL A 224 -10.16 2.40 4.72
CA VAL A 224 -9.99 3.01 3.40
C VAL A 224 -8.78 3.92 3.38
N VAL A 225 -7.91 3.70 2.39
CA VAL A 225 -6.89 4.66 1.97
C VAL A 225 -7.31 5.23 0.62
N THR A 226 -7.42 6.56 0.52
CA THR A 226 -7.73 7.25 -0.73
C THR A 226 -6.63 8.25 -1.04
N THR A 227 -6.04 8.13 -2.21
CA THR A 227 -4.98 9.04 -2.65
C THR A 227 -5.05 9.32 -4.14
N GLY A 228 -4.36 10.37 -4.58
CA GLY A 228 -3.99 10.52 -5.98
C GLY A 228 -2.95 9.46 -6.38
N PRO A 229 -1.86 9.83 -7.07
CA PRO A 229 -0.89 8.84 -7.49
C PRO A 229 -0.12 8.21 -6.32
N ILE A 230 0.23 6.94 -6.46
CA ILE A 230 1.20 6.25 -5.59
C ILE A 230 2.49 6.00 -6.37
N LEU A 231 3.63 6.41 -5.81
CA LEU A 231 4.96 6.11 -6.33
C LEU A 231 5.65 5.13 -5.37
N ALA A 232 5.60 3.85 -5.69
CA ALA A 232 6.06 2.77 -4.85
C ALA A 232 7.42 2.24 -5.32
N GLY A 233 8.43 2.28 -4.44
CA GLY A 233 9.77 1.85 -4.77
C GLY A 233 10.36 2.81 -5.78
N THR A 234 10.49 4.09 -5.41
CA THR A 234 11.04 5.09 -6.33
C THR A 234 12.49 4.77 -6.63
N SER A 235 13.30 4.60 -5.58
CA SER A 235 14.70 4.15 -5.66
C SER A 235 15.04 3.05 -4.64
N GLY A 236 14.22 2.88 -3.60
CA GLY A 236 14.39 1.87 -2.56
C GLY A 236 13.46 0.67 -2.71
N LYS A 237 13.16 0.01 -1.58
CA LYS A 237 12.24 -1.13 -1.50
C LYS A 237 10.90 -0.73 -0.90
N SER A 238 9.80 -0.99 -1.60
CA SER A 238 8.46 -0.78 -1.07
C SER A 238 7.63 -2.04 -1.04
N ASP A 239 6.82 -2.23 0.00
CA ASP A 239 5.79 -3.25 0.10
C ASP A 239 4.44 -2.57 0.37
N ILE A 240 3.42 -2.85 -0.45
CA ILE A 240 2.03 -2.44 -0.23
C ILE A 240 1.20 -3.70 -0.05
N ILE A 241 0.50 -3.82 1.07
CA ILE A 241 -0.33 -4.98 1.37
C ILE A 241 -1.77 -4.52 1.60
N VAL A 242 -2.69 -4.99 0.78
CA VAL A 242 -4.13 -4.75 0.93
C VAL A 242 -4.80 -6.07 1.26
N ARG A 243 -5.38 -6.19 2.45
CA ARG A 243 -5.92 -7.48 2.91
C ARG A 243 -7.16 -7.40 3.77
N ASP A 244 -7.86 -8.52 3.87
CA ASP A 244 -8.92 -8.76 4.87
C ASP A 244 -9.95 -7.62 4.99
N GLY A 245 -10.51 -7.17 3.86
CA GLY A 245 -11.52 -6.12 3.77
C GLY A 245 -10.98 -4.69 3.61
N GLY A 246 -9.66 -4.51 3.64
CA GLY A 246 -9.03 -3.22 3.38
C GLY A 246 -9.23 -2.75 1.94
N THR A 247 -9.39 -1.44 1.75
CA THR A 247 -9.54 -0.82 0.42
C THR A 247 -8.49 0.26 0.19
N LEU A 248 -7.76 0.15 -0.92
CA LEU A 248 -6.82 1.16 -1.41
C LEU A 248 -7.34 1.74 -2.73
N ASN A 249 -7.67 3.03 -2.73
CA ASN A 249 -8.11 3.79 -3.89
C ASN A 249 -7.00 4.74 -4.36
N THR A 250 -6.61 4.62 -5.62
CA THR A 250 -5.66 5.51 -6.30
C THR A 250 -6.05 5.69 -7.75
N ASN A 251 -5.76 6.84 -8.36
CA ASN A 251 -5.92 6.99 -9.80
C ASN A 251 -4.76 6.33 -10.58
N SER A 252 -3.57 6.20 -10.01
CA SER A 252 -2.41 5.59 -10.67
C SER A 252 -1.41 5.06 -9.66
N LEU A 253 -1.04 3.79 -9.80
CA LEU A 253 0.01 3.15 -9.02
C LEU A 253 1.25 2.95 -9.90
N ARG A 254 2.40 3.47 -9.48
CA ARG A 254 3.68 3.34 -10.20
C ARG A 254 4.65 2.56 -9.35
N MET A 255 5.13 1.44 -9.85
CA MET A 255 5.90 0.45 -9.12
C MET A 255 7.31 0.34 -9.68
N GLY A 256 8.30 0.15 -8.80
CA GLY A 256 9.68 -0.16 -9.16
C GLY A 256 10.19 0.84 -10.19
N ILE A 257 10.23 2.12 -9.83
CA ILE A 257 10.31 3.24 -10.78
C ILE A 257 11.71 3.28 -11.40
N LEU A 258 12.76 3.44 -10.60
CA LEU A 258 14.14 3.53 -11.08
C LEU A 258 14.86 2.18 -11.05
N ALA A 259 15.92 2.06 -11.85
CA ALA A 259 16.74 0.85 -11.86
C ALA A 259 17.32 0.56 -10.46
N GLY A 260 17.26 -0.70 -10.03
CA GLY A 260 17.70 -1.14 -8.70
C GLY A 260 16.64 -1.02 -7.59
N SER A 261 15.52 -0.32 -7.84
CA SER A 261 14.38 -0.31 -6.91
C SER A 261 13.61 -1.63 -6.93
N ASN A 262 12.87 -1.90 -5.85
CA ASN A 262 12.00 -3.07 -5.72
C ASN A 262 10.65 -2.63 -5.17
N SER A 263 9.55 -3.00 -5.83
CA SER A 263 8.20 -2.73 -5.35
C SER A 263 7.34 -3.98 -5.42
N ALA A 264 6.73 -4.36 -4.31
CA ALA A 264 5.75 -5.43 -4.25
C ALA A 264 4.39 -4.89 -3.79
N VAL A 265 3.33 -5.37 -4.44
CA VAL A 265 1.94 -5.12 -4.07
C VAL A 265 1.24 -6.48 -3.93
N THR A 266 0.68 -6.74 -2.75
CA THR A 266 -0.03 -7.98 -2.47
C THR A 266 -1.48 -7.70 -2.10
N ILE A 267 -2.40 -8.36 -2.79
CA ILE A 267 -3.82 -8.36 -2.48
C ILE A 267 -4.17 -9.71 -1.88
N SER A 268 -4.55 -9.77 -0.62
CA SER A 268 -4.76 -11.04 0.08
C SER A 268 -5.97 -11.09 1.00
N GLY A 269 -6.33 -12.30 1.44
CA GLY A 269 -7.51 -12.51 2.28
C GLY A 269 -8.83 -12.26 1.56
N SER A 270 -9.90 -12.01 2.33
CA SER A 270 -11.24 -11.81 1.81
C SER A 270 -11.57 -10.33 1.67
N ASN A 271 -12.35 -9.97 0.65
CA ASN A 271 -12.90 -8.63 0.41
C ASN A 271 -11.88 -7.47 0.34
N ALA A 272 -10.58 -7.76 0.24
CA ALA A 272 -9.56 -6.76 -0.06
C ALA A 272 -9.83 -6.13 -1.42
N LYS A 273 -9.53 -4.84 -1.59
CA LYS A 273 -9.75 -4.10 -2.85
C LYS A 273 -8.62 -3.13 -3.14
N LEU A 274 -7.90 -3.37 -4.23
CA LEU A 274 -7.06 -2.39 -4.91
C LEU A 274 -7.84 -1.81 -6.09
N ASN A 275 -8.21 -0.53 -5.99
CA ASN A 275 -8.83 0.23 -7.07
C ASN A 275 -7.78 1.19 -7.64
N ALA A 276 -7.29 0.88 -8.83
CA ALA A 276 -6.35 1.70 -9.60
C ALA A 276 -6.75 1.71 -11.07
N ASP A 277 -6.85 2.89 -11.69
CA ASP A 277 -7.18 2.98 -13.13
C ASP A 277 -6.03 2.41 -13.97
N GLU A 278 -4.79 2.71 -13.57
CA GLU A 278 -3.57 2.23 -14.23
C GLU A 278 -2.48 1.86 -13.21
N ILE A 279 -1.79 0.75 -13.47
CA ILE A 279 -0.58 0.31 -12.78
C ILE A 279 0.58 0.34 -13.76
N TRP A 280 1.58 1.15 -13.45
CA TRP A 280 2.79 1.29 -14.26
C TRP A 280 3.95 0.54 -13.61
N PHE A 281 4.63 -0.26 -14.41
CA PHE A 281 5.82 -1.01 -14.02
C PHE A 281 7.03 -0.32 -14.65
N GLY A 282 7.96 0.20 -13.83
CA GLY A 282 9.11 0.99 -14.25
C GLY A 282 10.41 0.19 -14.41
N ASN A 283 11.57 0.85 -14.31
CA ASN A 283 12.86 0.23 -14.60
C ASN A 283 13.37 -0.74 -13.50
N GLY A 284 12.74 -0.76 -12.33
CA GLY A 284 13.08 -1.62 -11.21
C GLY A 284 12.42 -2.99 -11.28
N LYS A 285 12.47 -3.72 -10.16
CA LYS A 285 11.65 -4.92 -9.97
C LYS A 285 10.27 -4.51 -9.45
N SER A 286 9.22 -5.03 -10.08
CA SER A 286 7.84 -4.78 -9.70
C SER A 286 7.06 -6.10 -9.68
N THR A 287 6.42 -6.40 -8.56
CA THR A 287 5.62 -7.62 -8.37
C THR A 287 4.21 -7.23 -7.93
N LEU A 288 3.19 -7.59 -8.73
CA LEU A 288 1.78 -7.50 -8.34
C LEU A 288 1.25 -8.91 -8.09
N ASP A 289 0.79 -9.20 -6.88
CA ASP A 289 0.36 -10.54 -6.48
C ASP A 289 -1.10 -10.57 -5.99
N PHE A 290 -1.88 -11.43 -6.65
CA PHE A 290 -3.24 -11.81 -6.26
C PHE A 290 -3.18 -13.11 -5.43
N SER A 291 -3.21 -12.93 -4.11
CA SER A 291 -3.10 -13.97 -3.07
C SER A 291 -4.36 -14.01 -2.17
N HIS A 292 -5.54 -13.93 -2.79
CA HIS A 292 -6.81 -13.73 -2.07
C HIS A 292 -7.70 -14.98 -2.04
N ASN A 293 -8.77 -14.94 -1.24
CA ASN A 293 -9.77 -16.03 -1.17
C ASN A 293 -11.18 -15.59 -1.62
N ASN A 294 -11.30 -14.45 -2.31
CA ASN A 294 -12.54 -14.02 -2.96
C ASN A 294 -13.06 -15.04 -3.96
N GLU A 295 -14.39 -15.20 -4.03
CA GLU A 295 -15.06 -16.03 -5.05
C GLU A 295 -14.75 -15.55 -6.46
N LEU A 296 -14.69 -14.23 -6.66
CA LEU A 296 -14.26 -13.57 -7.87
C LEU A 296 -13.73 -12.17 -7.52
N TYR A 297 -12.49 -11.89 -7.88
CA TYR A 297 -11.90 -10.56 -7.80
C TYR A 297 -11.91 -9.92 -9.19
N GLU A 298 -12.71 -8.88 -9.36
CA GLU A 298 -12.77 -8.10 -10.60
C GLU A 298 -11.70 -7.02 -10.59
N PHE A 299 -10.78 -7.07 -11.56
CA PHE A 299 -9.72 -6.06 -11.71
C PHE A 299 -9.75 -5.44 -13.11
N ALA A 300 -10.19 -4.19 -13.19
CA ALA A 300 -10.31 -3.43 -14.43
C ALA A 300 -9.10 -2.53 -14.73
N GLY A 301 -8.18 -2.37 -13.76
CA GLY A 301 -7.00 -1.51 -13.90
C GLY A 301 -6.10 -1.97 -15.05
N LYS A 302 -5.55 -1.02 -15.79
CA LYS A 302 -4.61 -1.33 -16.88
C LYS A 302 -3.22 -1.58 -16.34
N LEU A 303 -2.57 -2.64 -16.82
CA LEU A 303 -1.18 -2.95 -16.53
C LEU A 303 -0.29 -2.47 -17.68
N ILE A 304 0.70 -1.64 -17.36
CA ILE A 304 1.51 -0.96 -18.38
C ILE A 304 3.00 -1.05 -18.01
N SER A 305 3.80 -1.70 -18.86
CA SER A 305 5.26 -1.61 -18.77
C SER A 305 5.73 -0.29 -19.38
N LYS A 306 6.56 0.45 -18.66
CA LYS A 306 7.14 1.71 -19.14
C LYS A 306 8.65 1.75 -18.92
N HIS A 307 9.35 2.47 -19.81
CA HIS A 307 10.74 2.87 -19.59
C HIS A 307 10.79 4.22 -18.90
N ILE A 308 11.77 4.43 -18.03
CA ILE A 308 12.11 5.76 -17.51
C ILE A 308 13.50 6.15 -18.00
N ASP A 309 13.57 7.26 -18.72
CA ASP A 309 14.82 7.91 -19.11
C ASP A 309 14.96 9.23 -18.36
N GLY A 310 15.88 9.28 -17.40
CA GLY A 310 15.97 10.39 -16.44
C GLY A 310 14.70 10.47 -15.60
N ASN A 311 13.87 11.49 -15.84
CA ASN A 311 12.59 11.72 -15.15
C ASN A 311 11.36 11.59 -16.08
N THR A 312 11.53 11.10 -17.31
CA THR A 312 10.44 11.04 -18.29
C THR A 312 10.03 9.59 -18.56
N TRP A 313 8.74 9.30 -18.38
CA TRP A 313 8.14 8.01 -18.76
C TRP A 313 8.02 7.93 -20.28
N LYS A 314 8.63 6.91 -20.87
CA LYS A 314 8.63 6.64 -22.31
C LYS A 314 8.00 5.28 -22.60
N ASP A 315 7.31 5.20 -23.73
CA ASP A 315 6.80 3.95 -24.25
C ASP A 315 7.91 3.16 -24.98
N GLY A 316 7.80 1.84 -25.01
CA GLY A 316 8.42 1.03 -26.07
C GLY A 316 9.66 0.19 -25.75
N ILE A 317 10.27 0.26 -24.55
CA ILE A 317 11.36 -0.65 -24.16
C ILE A 317 11.24 -0.99 -22.67
N THR A 318 10.98 -2.25 -22.32
CA THR A 318 11.05 -2.68 -20.90
C THR A 318 12.50 -2.91 -20.49
N VAL A 319 12.96 -2.21 -19.45
CA VAL A 319 14.28 -2.44 -18.83
C VAL A 319 14.18 -2.99 -17.41
N GLY A 320 12.97 -3.05 -16.84
CA GLY A 320 12.69 -3.59 -15.51
C GLY A 320 12.24 -5.06 -15.51
N THR A 321 12.12 -5.63 -14.31
CA THR A 321 11.58 -6.98 -14.08
C THR A 321 10.15 -6.84 -13.60
N HIS A 322 9.18 -7.15 -14.46
CA HIS A 322 7.76 -6.97 -14.15
C HIS A 322 7.09 -8.34 -14.01
N GLU A 323 6.48 -8.57 -12.85
CA GLU A 323 5.91 -9.86 -12.47
C GLU A 323 4.45 -9.66 -12.04
N LEU A 324 3.56 -10.43 -12.65
CA LEU A 324 2.17 -10.56 -12.22
C LEU A 324 1.97 -11.97 -11.69
N HIS A 325 1.54 -12.10 -10.44
CA HIS A 325 1.30 -13.39 -9.80
C HIS A 325 -0.18 -13.58 -9.52
N GLN A 326 -0.68 -14.75 -9.91
CA GLN A 326 -1.92 -15.33 -9.46
C GLN A 326 -1.56 -16.52 -8.57
N SER A 327 -1.60 -16.29 -7.26
CA SER A 327 -1.15 -17.24 -6.25
C SER A 327 -2.31 -17.99 -5.62
N SER A 328 -3.48 -17.35 -5.45
CA SER A 328 -4.70 -17.99 -4.94
C SER A 328 -5.96 -17.20 -5.24
N GLY A 329 -7.12 -17.84 -5.09
CA GLY A 329 -8.42 -17.25 -5.41
C GLY A 329 -8.72 -17.24 -6.90
N LYS A 330 -9.77 -16.51 -7.30
CA LYS A 330 -10.16 -16.36 -8.71
C LYS A 330 -10.14 -14.89 -9.11
N THR A 331 -9.25 -14.51 -10.01
CA THR A 331 -9.10 -13.14 -10.51
C THR A 331 -9.60 -13.04 -11.94
N HIS A 332 -10.36 -11.99 -12.24
CA HIS A 332 -10.75 -11.63 -13.60
C HIS A 332 -10.14 -10.29 -14.00
N LEU A 333 -9.23 -10.33 -14.97
CA LEU A 333 -8.58 -9.16 -15.56
C LEU A 333 -9.42 -8.65 -16.73
N SER A 334 -10.24 -7.63 -16.48
CA SER A 334 -11.15 -7.04 -17.48
C SER A 334 -10.54 -5.83 -18.20
N GLY A 335 -9.45 -5.25 -17.68
CA GLY A 335 -8.71 -4.15 -18.29
C GLY A 335 -7.98 -4.51 -19.58
N ASP A 336 -7.68 -3.51 -20.43
CA ASP A 336 -6.76 -3.69 -21.56
C ASP A 336 -5.31 -3.66 -21.04
N ASN A 337 -4.74 -4.84 -20.83
CA ASN A 337 -3.37 -5.03 -20.34
C ASN A 337 -2.41 -5.39 -21.48
N SER A 338 -2.73 -5.03 -22.73
CA SER A 338 -1.87 -5.32 -23.90
C SER A 338 -0.49 -4.65 -23.84
N LEU A 339 -0.34 -3.60 -23.01
CA LEU A 339 0.94 -2.90 -22.80
C LEU A 339 1.77 -3.48 -21.65
N PHE A 340 1.29 -4.52 -20.97
CA PHE A 340 2.12 -5.29 -20.05
C PHE A 340 3.11 -6.12 -20.87
N GLN A 341 4.41 -5.97 -20.58
CA GLN A 341 5.50 -6.68 -21.24
C GLN A 341 6.24 -7.61 -20.27
N GLY A 342 5.73 -7.74 -19.05
CA GLY A 342 6.31 -8.59 -18.01
C GLY A 342 5.96 -10.06 -18.18
N LYS A 343 6.17 -10.83 -17.11
CA LYS A 343 5.78 -12.23 -17.05
C LYS A 343 4.65 -12.43 -16.05
N THR A 344 3.67 -13.21 -16.46
CA THR A 344 2.55 -13.64 -15.62
C THR A 344 2.77 -15.05 -15.12
N TYR A 345 2.61 -15.26 -13.82
CA TYR A 345 2.74 -16.55 -13.14
C TYR A 345 1.38 -16.95 -12.55
N VAL A 346 0.89 -18.13 -12.94
CA VAL A 346 -0.35 -18.71 -12.40
C VAL A 346 0.03 -19.94 -11.60
N GLU A 347 0.30 -19.70 -10.31
CA GLU A 347 0.90 -20.65 -9.38
C GLU A 347 -0.18 -21.32 -8.52
N GLY A 348 -1.33 -20.68 -8.35
CA GLY A 348 -2.50 -21.25 -7.69
C GLY A 348 -3.79 -20.48 -7.96
N GLY A 349 -4.94 -21.10 -7.67
CA GLY A 349 -6.25 -20.49 -7.98
C GLY A 349 -6.55 -20.41 -9.48
N THR A 350 -7.22 -19.36 -9.92
CA THR A 350 -7.64 -19.18 -11.33
C THR A 350 -7.45 -17.74 -11.79
N LEU A 351 -6.78 -17.56 -12.93
CA LEU A 351 -6.69 -16.29 -13.65
C LEU A 351 -7.59 -16.33 -14.89
N LEU A 352 -8.55 -15.40 -14.98
CA LEU A 352 -9.40 -15.21 -16.14
C LEU A 352 -8.98 -13.95 -16.90
N ILE A 353 -8.65 -14.08 -18.18
CA ILE A 353 -8.37 -12.96 -19.07
C ILE A 353 -9.69 -12.55 -19.74
N GLY A 354 -10.21 -11.39 -19.36
CA GLY A 354 -11.47 -10.85 -19.89
C GLY A 354 -11.28 -10.04 -21.18
N ASN A 355 -10.19 -9.28 -21.26
CA ASN A 355 -9.88 -8.42 -22.40
C ASN A 355 -8.51 -8.76 -23.01
N LYS A 356 -7.45 -7.98 -22.76
CA LYS A 356 -6.12 -8.27 -23.31
C LYS A 356 -5.07 -8.37 -22.21
N LEU A 357 -4.07 -9.22 -22.42
CA LEU A 357 -2.87 -9.31 -21.58
C LEU A 357 -1.65 -9.46 -22.48
N GLY A 358 -0.65 -8.59 -22.35
CA GLY A 358 0.65 -8.77 -22.98
C GLY A 358 1.61 -9.62 -22.12
N GLY A 359 2.79 -9.90 -22.66
CA GLY A 359 3.83 -10.64 -21.94
C GLY A 359 3.61 -12.15 -21.92
N ASP A 360 4.62 -12.89 -21.46
CA ASP A 360 4.57 -14.35 -21.39
C ASP A 360 3.76 -14.82 -20.17
N VAL A 361 3.14 -15.99 -20.28
CA VAL A 361 2.37 -16.60 -19.19
C VAL A 361 2.92 -17.98 -18.86
N LEU A 362 3.19 -18.24 -17.59
CA LEU A 362 3.57 -19.55 -17.05
C LEU A 362 2.51 -20.02 -16.05
N VAL A 363 1.90 -21.17 -16.32
CA VAL A 363 0.92 -21.82 -15.44
C VAL A 363 1.56 -23.06 -14.83
N SER A 364 1.81 -23.08 -13.53
CA SER A 364 2.55 -24.14 -12.83
C SER A 364 1.76 -24.81 -11.70
N GLY A 365 0.63 -24.26 -11.28
CA GLY A 365 -0.21 -24.87 -10.24
C GLY A 365 -1.65 -24.36 -10.15
N GLY A 366 -2.00 -23.31 -10.89
CA GLY A 366 -3.38 -22.82 -11.01
C GLY A 366 -4.01 -23.11 -12.37
N ALA A 367 -5.12 -22.42 -12.64
CA ALA A 367 -5.84 -22.47 -13.90
C ALA A 367 -5.81 -21.12 -14.63
N LEU A 368 -5.56 -21.14 -15.93
CA LEU A 368 -5.69 -19.99 -16.82
C LEU A 368 -6.95 -20.15 -17.69
N GLY A 369 -7.74 -19.11 -17.85
CA GLY A 369 -8.96 -19.13 -18.65
C GLY A 369 -9.41 -17.75 -19.13
N GLY A 370 -10.68 -17.66 -19.54
CA GLY A 370 -11.33 -16.42 -19.96
C GLY A 370 -11.53 -16.33 -21.48
N SER A 371 -12.20 -15.27 -21.91
CA SER A 371 -12.59 -15.03 -23.31
C SER A 371 -11.74 -13.98 -24.03
N GLY A 372 -10.69 -13.48 -23.37
CA GLY A 372 -9.82 -12.44 -23.89
C GLY A 372 -8.70 -12.96 -24.79
N ALA A 373 -7.69 -12.11 -24.99
CA ALA A 373 -6.49 -12.39 -25.78
C ALA A 373 -5.21 -12.22 -24.96
N ILE A 374 -4.26 -13.13 -25.14
CA ILE A 374 -2.89 -13.05 -24.62
C ILE A 374 -1.95 -12.78 -25.80
N GLY A 375 -1.10 -11.76 -25.67
CA GLY A 375 -0.29 -11.23 -26.75
C GLY A 375 -1.09 -10.38 -27.75
N THR A 376 -0.38 -9.73 -28.67
CA THR A 376 -0.95 -8.97 -29.79
C THR A 376 -0.28 -9.37 -31.10
N ILE A 377 -0.86 -8.98 -32.24
CA ILE A 377 -0.25 -9.22 -33.57
C ILE A 377 1.15 -8.60 -33.73
N ASN A 378 1.47 -7.55 -32.96
CA ASN A 378 2.75 -6.84 -33.03
C ASN A 378 3.68 -7.18 -31.85
N ALA A 379 3.20 -7.92 -30.86
CA ALA A 379 3.93 -8.33 -29.68
C ALA A 379 3.39 -9.70 -29.23
N LEU A 380 3.94 -10.76 -29.83
CA LEU A 380 3.52 -12.13 -29.58
C LEU A 380 3.90 -12.57 -28.17
N SER A 381 3.09 -13.44 -27.59
CA SER A 381 3.30 -14.00 -26.25
C SER A 381 3.41 -15.51 -26.29
N THR A 382 4.23 -16.09 -25.40
CA THR A 382 4.26 -17.53 -25.16
C THR A 382 3.44 -17.87 -23.91
N VAL A 383 2.50 -18.80 -24.06
CA VAL A 383 1.78 -19.40 -22.93
C VAL A 383 2.33 -20.79 -22.69
N THR A 384 2.87 -21.03 -21.50
CA THR A 384 3.37 -22.34 -21.07
C THR A 384 2.50 -22.89 -19.95
N ILE A 385 1.88 -24.04 -20.19
CA ILE A 385 1.20 -24.84 -19.17
C ILE A 385 2.19 -25.91 -18.71
N ALA A 386 2.86 -25.65 -17.59
CA ALA A 386 3.82 -26.55 -16.97
C ALA A 386 3.11 -27.71 -16.25
N SER A 387 3.89 -28.65 -15.72
CA SER A 387 3.37 -29.76 -14.91
C SER A 387 2.53 -29.22 -13.74
N GLY A 388 1.32 -29.75 -13.55
CA GLY A 388 0.36 -29.27 -12.55
C GLY A 388 -0.49 -28.08 -12.99
N GLY A 389 -0.13 -27.40 -14.10
CA GLY A 389 -0.90 -26.31 -14.66
C GLY A 389 -2.15 -26.75 -15.43
N ILE A 390 -3.15 -25.88 -15.45
CA ILE A 390 -4.43 -26.10 -16.12
C ILE A 390 -4.70 -24.96 -17.11
N LEU A 391 -5.02 -25.29 -18.36
CA LEU A 391 -5.67 -24.36 -19.27
C LEU A 391 -7.16 -24.70 -19.35
N ALA A 392 -8.02 -23.80 -18.89
CA ALA A 392 -9.47 -23.94 -18.83
C ALA A 392 -10.14 -22.70 -19.44
N PRO A 393 -10.32 -22.65 -20.77
CA PRO A 393 -10.81 -21.45 -21.49
C PRO A 393 -12.17 -20.95 -21.00
N GLY A 394 -12.98 -21.82 -20.37
CA GLY A 394 -14.27 -21.46 -19.77
C GLY A 394 -15.42 -21.54 -20.77
N ASN A 395 -16.57 -20.93 -20.42
CA ASN A 395 -17.91 -21.09 -21.01
C ASN A 395 -17.99 -21.45 -22.51
N LEU A 396 -18.97 -22.32 -22.83
CA LEU A 396 -19.36 -22.72 -24.18
C LEU A 396 -19.46 -21.50 -25.13
N ASN A 397 -18.66 -21.52 -26.20
CA ASN A 397 -18.49 -20.48 -27.24
C ASN A 397 -17.58 -19.28 -26.89
N GLY A 398 -17.04 -19.19 -25.67
CA GLY A 398 -15.95 -18.26 -25.33
C GLY A 398 -14.60 -18.89 -25.68
N GLY A 399 -13.75 -18.17 -26.43
CA GLY A 399 -12.45 -18.67 -26.86
C GLY A 399 -11.31 -17.79 -26.38
N LEU A 400 -10.44 -18.33 -25.52
CA LEU A 400 -9.19 -17.66 -25.20
C LEU A 400 -8.34 -17.59 -26.47
N THR A 401 -7.88 -16.40 -26.81
CA THR A 401 -6.98 -16.16 -27.94
C THR A 401 -5.55 -16.06 -27.45
N ILE A 402 -4.64 -16.80 -28.08
CA ILE A 402 -3.19 -16.72 -27.85
C ILE A 402 -2.55 -16.26 -29.15
N ASN A 403 -2.15 -15.00 -29.17
CA ASN A 403 -1.36 -14.41 -30.25
C ASN A 403 0.11 -14.75 -30.02
N GLY A 404 0.50 -15.97 -30.41
CA GLY A 404 1.83 -16.52 -30.23
C GLY A 404 1.78 -18.04 -30.01
N ASP A 405 2.70 -18.55 -29.21
CA ASP A 405 2.89 -19.99 -29.02
C ASP A 405 2.18 -20.49 -27.76
N LEU A 406 1.68 -21.73 -27.83
CA LEU A 406 1.09 -22.46 -26.70
C LEU A 406 1.87 -23.76 -26.48
N ILE A 407 2.40 -23.95 -25.27
CA ILE A 407 3.22 -25.10 -24.91
C ILE A 407 2.59 -25.81 -23.71
N PHE A 408 2.23 -27.07 -23.87
CA PHE A 408 1.91 -27.96 -22.77
C PHE A 408 3.14 -28.81 -22.45
N ALA A 409 3.47 -28.93 -21.16
CA ALA A 409 4.46 -29.86 -20.65
C ALA A 409 3.80 -31.19 -20.21
N ALA A 410 4.60 -32.25 -20.05
CA ALA A 410 4.12 -33.47 -19.41
C ALA A 410 3.56 -33.17 -18.01
N GLY A 411 2.40 -33.75 -17.68
CA GLY A 411 1.71 -33.50 -16.41
C GLY A 411 0.83 -32.24 -16.37
N SER A 412 0.72 -31.50 -17.48
CA SER A 412 -0.26 -30.41 -17.63
C SER A 412 -1.63 -30.93 -18.10
N SER A 413 -2.67 -30.11 -17.94
CA SER A 413 -4.01 -30.43 -18.43
C SER A 413 -4.67 -29.29 -19.22
N TYR A 414 -5.38 -29.68 -20.29
CA TYR A 414 -6.34 -28.85 -21.01
C TYR A 414 -7.75 -29.28 -20.63
N GLN A 415 -8.50 -28.42 -19.94
CA GLN A 415 -9.87 -28.67 -19.53
C GLN A 415 -10.84 -28.06 -20.54
N VAL A 416 -11.73 -28.89 -21.09
CA VAL A 416 -12.70 -28.50 -22.12
C VAL A 416 -14.12 -28.81 -21.66
N ASN A 417 -15.00 -27.84 -21.70
CA ASN A 417 -16.45 -28.07 -21.68
C ASN A 417 -16.93 -28.40 -23.09
N VAL A 418 -17.82 -29.39 -23.19
CA VAL A 418 -18.49 -29.72 -24.46
C VAL A 418 -19.99 -29.77 -24.22
N ASP A 419 -20.77 -29.40 -25.22
CA ASP A 419 -22.23 -29.47 -25.16
C ASP A 419 -22.70 -30.91 -25.45
N PRO A 420 -23.43 -31.58 -24.54
CA PRO A 420 -23.95 -32.92 -24.79
C PRO A 420 -24.94 -33.02 -25.95
N LYS A 421 -25.57 -31.90 -26.35
CA LYS A 421 -26.62 -31.85 -27.38
C LYS A 421 -26.15 -31.36 -28.75
N SER A 422 -24.93 -30.85 -28.85
CA SER A 422 -24.36 -30.35 -30.10
C SER A 422 -22.89 -30.76 -30.23
N ASN A 423 -22.16 -30.13 -31.15
CA ASN A 423 -20.72 -30.27 -31.28
C ASN A 423 -19.96 -29.03 -30.77
N ALA A 424 -20.65 -28.12 -30.07
CA ALA A 424 -20.03 -26.97 -29.45
C ALA A 424 -19.10 -27.42 -28.32
N SER A 425 -17.95 -26.75 -28.23
CA SER A 425 -16.96 -26.99 -27.19
C SER A 425 -16.19 -25.72 -26.91
N ASP A 426 -15.45 -25.71 -25.80
CA ASP A 426 -14.50 -24.65 -25.55
C ASP A 426 -13.37 -24.72 -26.57
N HIS A 427 -12.86 -23.55 -26.93
CA HIS A 427 -11.83 -23.40 -27.94
C HIS A 427 -10.69 -22.54 -27.42
N VAL A 428 -9.47 -22.87 -27.83
CA VAL A 428 -8.34 -21.95 -27.76
C VAL A 428 -7.90 -21.65 -29.18
N TYR A 429 -7.84 -20.37 -29.51
CA TYR A 429 -7.21 -19.93 -30.75
C TYR A 429 -5.72 -19.70 -30.49
N VAL A 430 -4.86 -20.23 -31.35
CA VAL A 430 -3.41 -20.07 -31.26
C VAL A 430 -2.91 -19.66 -32.63
N SER A 431 -2.36 -18.44 -32.75
CA SER A 431 -1.83 -17.91 -34.01
C SER A 431 -0.47 -18.50 -34.38
N GLY A 432 0.30 -18.94 -33.38
CA GLY A 432 1.60 -19.60 -33.54
C GLY A 432 1.52 -21.12 -33.41
N LYS A 433 2.57 -21.71 -32.86
CA LYS A 433 2.70 -23.15 -32.66
C LYS A 433 2.04 -23.60 -31.37
N ALA A 434 1.17 -24.59 -31.46
CA ALA A 434 0.67 -25.35 -30.31
C ALA A 434 1.46 -26.66 -30.17
N SER A 435 2.20 -26.83 -29.07
CA SER A 435 3.00 -28.02 -28.76
C SER A 435 2.42 -28.74 -27.54
N LEU A 436 2.08 -30.03 -27.67
CA LEU A 436 1.39 -30.76 -26.60
C LEU A 436 2.33 -31.47 -25.61
N ASN A 437 3.54 -31.86 -26.02
CA ASN A 437 4.62 -32.50 -25.23
C ASN A 437 4.21 -33.40 -24.03
N GLY A 438 3.13 -34.18 -24.15
CA GLY A 438 2.64 -35.09 -23.09
C GLY A 438 1.59 -34.51 -22.13
N GLY A 439 1.03 -33.33 -22.41
CA GLY A 439 -0.16 -32.80 -21.72
C GLY A 439 -1.41 -33.64 -21.99
N SER A 440 -2.33 -33.66 -21.02
CA SER A 440 -3.59 -34.41 -21.09
C SER A 440 -4.77 -33.51 -21.45
N VAL A 441 -5.80 -34.07 -22.06
CA VAL A 441 -7.09 -33.39 -22.28
C VAL A 441 -8.13 -33.99 -21.33
N LEU A 442 -8.82 -33.14 -20.59
CA LEU A 442 -9.87 -33.53 -19.66
C LEU A 442 -11.19 -32.87 -20.07
N HIS A 443 -12.22 -33.69 -20.24
CA HIS A 443 -13.58 -33.20 -20.43
C HIS A 443 -14.21 -32.85 -19.06
N VAL A 444 -14.65 -31.61 -18.92
CA VAL A 444 -15.25 -31.05 -17.68
C VAL A 444 -16.68 -30.51 -17.90
N GLY A 445 -17.40 -31.02 -18.91
CA GLY A 445 -18.71 -30.50 -19.32
C GLY A 445 -19.89 -30.89 -18.44
N ALA A 446 -21.05 -30.29 -18.74
CA ALA A 446 -22.28 -30.45 -17.97
C ALA A 446 -22.77 -31.91 -17.93
N SER A 447 -23.48 -32.28 -16.87
CA SER A 447 -24.20 -33.55 -16.85
C SER A 447 -25.25 -33.58 -17.97
N GLY A 448 -25.24 -34.64 -18.78
CA GLY A 448 -26.17 -34.76 -19.91
C GLY A 448 -26.01 -36.07 -20.65
N ASN A 449 -26.93 -36.32 -21.57
CA ASN A 449 -26.88 -37.48 -22.45
C ASN A 449 -25.95 -37.18 -23.61
N TYR A 450 -24.71 -37.61 -23.49
CA TYR A 450 -23.74 -37.55 -24.59
C TYR A 450 -24.04 -38.67 -25.58
N ASN A 451 -23.92 -38.37 -26.87
CA ASN A 451 -23.90 -39.42 -27.88
C ASN A 451 -22.74 -40.38 -27.59
N PRO A 452 -22.88 -41.69 -27.85
CA PRO A 452 -21.81 -42.66 -27.67
C PRO A 452 -20.52 -42.28 -28.42
N PHE A 453 -20.68 -41.53 -29.53
CA PHE A 453 -19.59 -40.94 -30.29
C PHE A 453 -19.96 -39.52 -30.71
N SER A 454 -19.12 -38.55 -30.34
CA SER A 454 -19.16 -37.17 -30.82
C SER A 454 -17.74 -36.71 -31.12
N THR A 455 -17.59 -35.81 -32.09
CA THR A 455 -16.31 -35.15 -32.36
C THR A 455 -16.45 -33.66 -32.05
N TYR A 456 -15.62 -33.19 -31.13
CA TYR A 456 -15.56 -31.78 -30.73
C TYR A 456 -14.24 -31.19 -31.22
N ARG A 457 -14.31 -30.03 -31.87
CA ARG A 457 -13.12 -29.33 -32.36
C ARG A 457 -12.61 -28.46 -31.23
N ILE A 458 -11.49 -28.76 -30.60
CA ILE A 458 -10.99 -27.94 -29.47
C ILE A 458 -10.03 -26.82 -29.88
N ARG A 459 -9.74 -26.70 -31.18
CA ARG A 459 -8.94 -25.65 -31.81
C ARG A 459 -9.58 -25.24 -33.15
N PRO A 460 -9.97 -23.98 -33.37
CA PRO A 460 -10.47 -23.49 -34.67
C PRO A 460 -9.34 -23.43 -35.70
N LEU A 461 -9.68 -23.57 -36.99
CA LEU A 461 -8.70 -23.49 -38.09
C LEU A 461 -8.32 -22.04 -38.44
N GLU A 462 -9.24 -21.08 -38.29
CA GLU A 462 -9.01 -19.63 -38.50
C GLU A 462 -9.97 -18.80 -37.61
N MET A 463 -9.63 -17.52 -37.33
CA MET A 463 -10.56 -16.54 -36.76
C MET A 463 -11.49 -16.08 -37.89
N ASN A 464 -12.81 -16.18 -37.69
CA ASN A 464 -13.80 -15.59 -38.62
C ASN A 464 -13.88 -14.06 -38.43
#